data_AF-A0AB32XCH9-F1
#
_entry.id   AF-A0AB32XCH9-F1
#
_cell.length_a   1.000
_cell.length_b   1.000
_cell.length_c   1.000
_cell.angle_alpha   90.00
_cell.angle_beta   90.00
_cell.angle_gamma   90.00
#
_symmetry.space_group_name_H-M   'P 1'
#
loop_
_entity.id
_entity.type
_entity.pdbx_description
1 polymer ?
#
loop_
_entity_poly.entity_id
_entity_poly.type
_entity_poly.pdbx_seq_one_letter_code
_entity_poly.pdbx_strand_id
1 'polypeptide(L)'
;MNLSKNENSIEQAHKNKKSNFNLAKKIINYRKENPKMFAEKENTYANLDDLFKPGYDYKGLGYKLVKAKQKDKKFLVLVNSIYYHTAYGQEWNLVFKNAPTKINVIFSNNSSINNEKITFSGNTGLMLVELTY
;
A
#
# COMPACT_ATOMS: atom_id res chain seq x y z
N MET A 1 6.78 -4.57 41.04
CA MET A 1 5.97 -5.10 39.92
C MET A 1 5.46 -3.91 39.11
N ASN A 2 5.91 -3.75 37.86
CA ASN A 2 5.74 -2.53 37.07
C ASN A 2 4.45 -2.62 36.20
N LEU A 3 3.30 -2.26 36.78
CA LEU A 3 1.98 -2.30 36.12
C LEU A 3 1.83 -1.26 34.99
N SER A 4 2.65 -0.21 34.99
CA SER A 4 2.58 0.93 34.04
C SER A 4 2.94 0.58 32.59
N LYS A 5 3.67 -0.52 32.34
CA LYS A 5 3.99 -0.97 30.96
C LYS A 5 2.80 -1.66 30.28
N ASN A 6 1.82 -2.14 31.03
CA ASN A 6 0.73 -2.97 30.53
C ASN A 6 -0.49 -2.14 30.09
N GLU A 7 -0.75 -1.00 30.73
CA GLU A 7 -1.86 -0.10 30.35
C GLU A 7 -1.59 0.59 29.01
N ASN A 8 -0.36 1.04 28.78
CA ASN A 8 0.08 1.61 27.49
C ASN A 8 -0.02 0.60 26.32
N SER A 9 0.24 -0.69 26.58
CA SER A 9 0.19 -1.73 25.53
C SER A 9 -1.26 -2.06 25.13
N ILE A 10 -2.18 -2.05 26.09
CA ILE A 10 -3.62 -2.30 25.87
C ILE A 10 -4.25 -1.12 25.11
N GLU A 11 -3.99 0.12 25.52
CA GLU A 11 -4.49 1.31 24.81
C GLU A 11 -3.99 1.37 23.36
N GLN A 12 -2.72 1.05 23.15
CA GLN A 12 -2.12 1.02 21.81
C GLN A 12 -2.72 -0.12 20.95
N ALA A 13 -3.00 -1.28 21.53
CA ALA A 13 -3.70 -2.37 20.85
C ALA A 13 -5.14 -1.99 20.47
N HIS A 14 -5.88 -1.30 21.33
CA HIS A 14 -7.23 -0.79 21.03
C HIS A 14 -7.21 0.29 19.95
N LYS A 15 -6.25 1.22 19.99
CA LYS A 15 -6.03 2.23 18.92
C LYS A 15 -5.74 1.56 17.57
N ASN A 16 -4.88 0.53 17.56
CA ASN A 16 -4.55 -0.23 16.35
C ASN A 16 -5.75 -1.00 15.79
N LYS A 17 -6.57 -1.63 16.64
CA LYS A 17 -7.82 -2.30 16.20
C LYS A 17 -8.80 -1.33 15.54
N LYS A 18 -9.00 -0.15 16.14
CA LYS A 18 -9.88 0.90 15.58
C LYS A 18 -9.34 1.47 14.26
N SER A 19 -8.02 1.64 14.16
CA SER A 19 -7.35 2.07 12.92
C SER A 19 -7.56 1.08 11.77
N ASN A 20 -7.33 -0.22 12.01
CA ASN A 20 -7.53 -1.27 11.01
C ASN A 20 -9.00 -1.41 10.58
N PHE A 21 -9.94 -1.27 11.51
CA PHE A 21 -11.37 -1.27 11.18
C PHE A 21 -11.76 -0.09 10.28
N ASN A 22 -11.27 1.12 10.59
CA ASN A 22 -11.51 2.31 9.77
C ASN A 22 -10.89 2.17 8.37
N LEU A 23 -9.69 1.61 8.28
CA LEU A 23 -9.04 1.30 7.00
C LEU A 23 -9.88 0.32 6.19
N ALA A 24 -10.33 -0.79 6.78
CA ALA A 24 -11.21 -1.75 6.12
C ALA A 24 -12.51 -1.10 5.61
N LYS A 25 -13.13 -0.23 6.43
CA LYS A 25 -14.32 0.51 6.04
C LYS A 25 -14.06 1.44 4.85
N LYS A 26 -12.93 2.16 4.82
CA LYS A 26 -12.52 2.99 3.68
C LYS A 26 -12.35 2.18 2.40
N ILE A 27 -11.70 1.02 2.49
CA ILE A 27 -11.50 0.11 1.35
C ILE A 27 -12.85 -0.36 0.79
N ILE A 28 -13.76 -0.80 1.68
CA ILE A 28 -15.09 -1.28 1.28
C ILE A 28 -15.91 -0.17 0.63
N ASN A 29 -15.91 1.04 1.21
CA ASN A 29 -16.64 2.18 0.66
C ASN A 29 -16.09 2.58 -0.72
N TYR A 30 -14.77 2.72 -0.87
CA TYR A 30 -14.17 3.06 -2.16
C TYR A 30 -14.49 2.02 -3.24
N ARG A 31 -14.51 0.72 -2.89
CA ARG A 31 -14.91 -0.35 -3.80
C ARG A 31 -16.37 -0.26 -4.23
N LYS A 32 -17.28 0.13 -3.33
CA LYS A 32 -18.71 0.34 -3.64
C LYS A 32 -18.93 1.53 -4.56
N GLU A 33 -18.18 2.62 -4.35
CA GLU A 33 -18.26 3.83 -5.16
C GLU A 33 -17.60 3.67 -6.54
N ASN A 34 -16.59 2.80 -6.64
CA ASN A 34 -15.78 2.61 -7.86
C ASN A 34 -15.79 1.14 -8.35
N PRO A 35 -16.96 0.50 -8.54
CA PRO A 35 -17.03 -0.95 -8.81
C PRO A 35 -16.29 -1.34 -10.10
N LYS A 36 -16.28 -0.46 -11.11
CA LYS A 36 -15.57 -0.63 -12.39
C LYS A 36 -14.06 -0.79 -12.22
N MET A 37 -13.45 -0.09 -11.26
CA MET A 37 -12.02 -0.24 -10.96
C MET A 37 -11.69 -1.61 -10.36
N PHE A 38 -12.67 -2.32 -9.80
CA PHE A 38 -12.48 -3.65 -9.21
C PHE A 38 -12.99 -4.78 -10.12
N ALA A 39 -13.82 -4.48 -11.12
CA ALA A 39 -14.22 -5.44 -12.14
C ALA A 39 -13.02 -5.89 -13.00
N GLU A 40 -12.90 -7.19 -13.27
CA GLU A 40 -11.79 -7.76 -14.04
C GLU A 40 -11.90 -7.50 -15.55
N LYS A 41 -13.12 -7.34 -16.07
CA LYS A 41 -13.37 -7.18 -17.51
C LYS A 41 -13.12 -5.77 -18.06
N GLU A 42 -12.98 -4.75 -17.21
CA GLU A 42 -12.87 -3.34 -17.63
C GLU A 42 -11.48 -2.73 -17.44
N ASN A 43 -10.48 -3.51 -16.98
CA ASN A 43 -9.14 -2.98 -16.70
C ASN A 43 -8.06 -3.92 -17.23
N THR A 44 -7.05 -3.37 -17.91
CA THR A 44 -5.78 -4.05 -18.12
C THR A 44 -4.96 -3.98 -16.84
N TYR A 45 -4.47 -5.13 -16.38
CA TYR A 45 -3.42 -5.15 -15.37
C TYR A 45 -2.16 -4.56 -16.00
N ALA A 46 -1.66 -3.46 -15.45
CA ALA A 46 -0.42 -2.86 -15.90
C ALA A 46 0.75 -3.76 -15.45
N ASN A 47 1.78 -3.87 -16.29
CA ASN A 47 3.01 -4.51 -15.86
C ASN A 47 3.68 -3.58 -14.83
N LEU A 48 4.12 -4.13 -13.70
CA LEU A 48 4.76 -3.34 -12.65
C LEU A 48 6.09 -2.76 -13.13
N ASP A 49 6.77 -3.46 -14.05
CA ASP A 49 8.01 -2.99 -14.70
C ASP A 49 7.78 -1.76 -15.60
N ASP A 50 6.53 -1.46 -15.97
CA ASP A 50 6.19 -0.23 -16.69
C ASP A 50 6.18 0.99 -15.75
N LEU A 51 5.86 0.75 -14.48
CA LEU A 51 5.68 1.80 -13.46
C LEU A 51 6.92 2.00 -12.60
N PHE A 52 7.61 0.93 -12.27
CA PHE A 52 8.69 0.92 -11.29
C PHE A 52 10.01 0.47 -11.92
N LYS A 53 11.12 0.96 -11.37
CA LYS A 53 12.45 0.51 -11.80
C LYS A 53 12.65 -0.97 -11.39
N PRO A 54 13.28 -1.79 -12.24
CA PRO A 54 13.73 -3.12 -11.82
C PRO A 54 14.80 -2.97 -10.73
N GLY A 55 14.80 -3.85 -9.72
CA GLY A 55 15.90 -3.93 -8.75
C GLY A 55 15.68 -3.38 -7.32
N TYR A 56 14.45 -3.36 -6.81
CA TYR A 56 14.25 -3.31 -5.35
C TYR A 56 13.58 -4.61 -4.93
N ASP A 57 14.35 -5.48 -4.28
CA ASP A 57 14.05 -6.86 -3.88
C ASP A 57 12.60 -7.34 -4.07
N TYR A 58 12.18 -7.46 -5.35
CA TYR A 58 10.90 -8.01 -5.77
C TYR A 58 10.74 -9.48 -5.35
N LYS A 59 11.81 -10.10 -4.87
CA LYS A 59 11.92 -11.54 -4.59
C LYS A 59 11.96 -11.84 -3.09
N GLY A 60 12.51 -10.95 -2.25
CA GLY A 60 12.60 -11.10 -0.80
C GLY A 60 11.44 -10.47 -0.01
N LEU A 61 10.76 -9.49 -0.60
CA LEU A 61 9.41 -9.10 -0.18
C LEU A 61 8.46 -10.20 -0.66
N GLY A 62 7.72 -10.84 0.25
CA GLY A 62 6.63 -11.76 -0.10
C GLY A 62 5.49 -11.04 -0.83
N TYR A 63 5.75 -10.46 -2.00
CA TYR A 63 4.82 -9.73 -2.85
C TYR A 63 3.76 -10.69 -3.37
N LYS A 64 2.78 -11.01 -2.51
CA LYS A 64 1.64 -11.81 -2.93
C LYS A 64 0.76 -10.99 -3.88
N LEU A 65 0.71 -9.66 -3.75
CA LEU A 65 -0.27 -8.81 -4.43
C LEU A 65 0.19 -7.33 -4.60
N VAL A 66 1.09 -7.02 -5.55
CA VAL A 66 1.11 -5.67 -6.16
C VAL A 66 0.27 -5.74 -7.42
N LYS A 67 -0.82 -4.97 -7.48
CA LYS A 67 -1.70 -4.92 -8.65
C LYS A 67 -1.84 -3.47 -9.07
N ALA A 68 -1.46 -3.17 -10.30
CA ALA A 68 -1.73 -1.88 -10.92
C ALA A 68 -2.81 -2.09 -11.99
N LYS A 69 -3.86 -1.27 -11.95
CA LYS A 69 -4.85 -1.19 -13.02
C LYS A 69 -4.72 0.16 -13.70
N GLN A 70 -4.74 0.15 -15.03
CA GLN A 70 -4.59 1.37 -15.83
C GLN A 70 -5.90 1.74 -16.52
N LYS A 71 -6.24 3.03 -16.48
CA LYS A 71 -7.30 3.64 -17.30
C LYS A 71 -6.94 5.09 -17.60
N ASP A 72 -7.02 5.53 -18.86
CA ASP A 72 -6.77 6.92 -19.27
C ASP A 72 -5.45 7.52 -18.72
N LYS A 73 -4.35 6.76 -18.80
CA LYS A 73 -3.01 7.08 -18.23
C LYS A 73 -2.97 7.25 -16.70
N LYS A 74 -4.05 6.91 -16.01
CA LYS A 74 -4.11 6.83 -14.55
C LYS A 74 -3.88 5.41 -14.10
N PHE A 75 -3.14 5.24 -13.01
CA PHE A 75 -2.85 3.95 -12.42
C PHE A 75 -3.40 3.86 -11.02
N LEU A 76 -4.22 2.86 -10.76
CA LEU A 76 -4.64 2.47 -9.42
C LEU A 76 -3.73 1.36 -8.93
N VAL A 77 -2.83 1.68 -8.00
CA VAL A 77 -1.84 0.73 -7.48
C VAL A 77 -2.27 0.26 -6.11
N LEU A 78 -2.53 -1.05 -5.97
CA LEU A 78 -2.66 -1.73 -4.70
C LEU A 78 -1.34 -2.40 -4.37
N VAL A 79 -0.71 -2.02 -3.25
CA VAL A 79 0.49 -2.69 -2.75
C VAL A 79 0.17 -3.36 -1.43
N ASN A 80 0.41 -4.66 -1.33
CA ASN A 80 0.29 -5.41 -0.08
C ASN A 80 1.58 -6.21 0.17
N SER A 81 2.34 -5.80 1.19
CA SER A 81 3.51 -6.55 1.66
C SER A 81 3.10 -7.44 2.83
N ILE A 82 3.31 -8.75 2.70
CA ILE A 82 3.13 -9.72 3.79
C ILE A 82 4.33 -10.69 3.78
N TYR A 83 5.05 -10.82 4.91
CA TYR A 83 6.16 -11.77 5.24
C TYR A 83 7.58 -11.42 4.73
N TYR A 84 8.68 -11.64 5.48
CA TYR A 84 9.09 -12.67 6.47
C TYR A 84 9.63 -12.09 7.82
N HIS A 85 9.66 -12.90 8.89
CA HIS A 85 10.00 -12.53 10.29
C HIS A 85 11.42 -11.96 10.55
N THR A 86 12.27 -11.83 9.53
CA THR A 86 13.68 -11.44 9.65
C THR A 86 13.93 -9.95 9.41
N ALA A 87 12.93 -9.17 8.98
CA ALA A 87 13.09 -7.76 8.60
C ALA A 87 12.31 -6.77 9.49
N TYR A 88 12.23 -7.06 10.80
CA TYR A 88 11.62 -6.13 11.76
C TYR A 88 12.36 -4.77 11.72
N GLY A 89 11.64 -3.72 11.30
CA GLY A 89 12.15 -2.34 11.30
C GLY A 89 12.80 -1.86 9.99
N GLN A 90 12.79 -2.65 8.91
CA GLN A 90 13.31 -2.20 7.61
C GLN A 90 12.24 -1.45 6.79
N GLU A 91 12.66 -0.34 6.18
CA GLU A 91 11.86 0.40 5.20
C GLU A 91 12.04 -0.18 3.80
N TRP A 92 10.95 -0.24 3.04
CA TRP A 92 10.93 -0.78 1.68
C TRP A 92 10.48 0.28 0.69
N ASN A 93 11.13 0.34 -0.47
CA ASN A 93 10.88 1.39 -1.47
C ASN A 93 10.50 0.78 -2.83
N LEU A 94 9.40 1.26 -3.41
CA LEU A 94 9.07 1.08 -4.83
C LEU A 94 9.39 2.36 -5.57
N VAL A 95 10.46 2.38 -6.36
CA VAL A 95 10.94 3.58 -7.06
C VAL A 95 10.31 3.69 -8.45
N PHE A 96 9.72 4.83 -8.76
CA PHE A 96 9.09 5.06 -10.05
C PHE A 96 10.11 5.12 -11.19
N LYS A 97 9.73 4.56 -12.34
CA LYS A 97 10.50 4.66 -13.59
C LYS A 97 10.45 6.09 -14.14
N ASN A 98 9.25 6.68 -14.13
CA ASN A 98 8.97 8.08 -14.49
C ASN A 98 8.32 8.76 -13.28
N ALA A 99 8.62 10.02 -13.00
CA ALA A 99 7.96 10.69 -11.87
C ALA A 99 6.47 10.98 -12.21
N PRO A 100 5.50 10.58 -11.38
CA PRO A 100 4.10 10.95 -11.59
C PRO A 100 3.91 12.47 -11.43
N THR A 101 3.12 13.07 -12.32
CA THR A 101 2.77 14.49 -12.30
C THR A 101 1.70 14.81 -11.25
N LYS A 102 0.87 13.82 -10.89
CA LYS A 102 -0.15 13.94 -9.84
C LYS A 102 -0.24 12.65 -9.04
N ILE A 103 -0.29 12.79 -7.72
CA ILE A 103 -0.47 11.70 -6.75
C ILE A 103 -1.74 11.96 -5.96
N ASN A 104 -2.69 11.02 -5.99
CA ASN A 104 -3.90 11.05 -5.17
C ASN A 104 -3.96 9.79 -4.30
N VAL A 105 -3.62 9.92 -3.02
CA VAL A 105 -3.66 8.81 -2.07
C VAL A 105 -5.08 8.61 -1.58
N ILE A 106 -5.67 7.46 -1.89
CA ILE A 106 -7.04 7.10 -1.50
C ILE A 106 -7.05 6.53 -0.08
N PHE A 107 -6.16 5.57 0.18
CA PHE A 107 -5.86 5.11 1.53
C PHE A 107 -4.44 4.60 1.62
N SER A 108 -3.85 4.72 2.80
CA SER A 108 -2.57 4.11 3.12
C SER A 108 -2.55 3.65 4.57
N ASN A 109 -1.69 2.66 4.84
CA ASN A 109 -1.29 2.22 6.16
C ASN A 109 0.20 1.87 6.10
N ASN A 110 0.95 2.33 7.09
CA ASN A 110 2.39 2.07 7.21
C ASN A 110 3.14 2.34 5.88
N SER A 111 2.71 3.38 5.17
CA SER A 111 3.25 3.73 3.87
C SER A 111 3.08 5.21 3.55
N SER A 112 4.05 5.74 2.83
CA SER A 112 4.11 7.11 2.34
C SER A 112 4.51 7.11 0.87
N ILE A 113 4.28 8.22 0.18
CA ILE A 113 4.59 8.34 -1.25
C ILE A 113 5.01 9.76 -1.56
N ASN A 114 5.98 9.89 -2.46
CA ASN A 114 6.34 11.12 -3.14
C ASN A 114 6.45 10.86 -4.65
N ASN A 115 6.92 11.84 -5.42
CA ASN A 115 7.11 11.76 -6.87
C ASN A 115 8.27 10.84 -7.31
N GLU A 116 9.06 10.30 -6.38
CA GLU A 116 10.18 9.41 -6.68
C GLU A 116 9.87 7.96 -6.34
N LYS A 117 9.18 7.73 -5.22
CA LYS A 117 8.96 6.40 -4.68
C LYS A 117 7.75 6.29 -3.75
N ILE A 118 7.30 5.06 -3.57
CA ILE A 118 6.42 4.64 -2.47
C ILE A 118 7.30 3.99 -1.40
N THR A 119 7.18 4.44 -0.15
CA THR A 119 7.92 3.90 1.00
C THR A 119 6.96 3.14 1.91
N PHE A 120 7.34 1.96 2.37
CA PHE A 120 6.60 1.14 3.34
C PHE A 120 7.40 1.01 4.63
N SER A 121 6.83 1.45 5.74
CA SER A 121 7.44 1.47 7.05
C SER A 121 6.96 0.26 7.87
N GLY A 122 7.73 -0.83 7.88
CA GLY A 122 7.47 -2.01 8.70
C GLY A 122 6.93 -3.23 7.93
N ASN A 123 6.50 -4.24 8.69
CA ASN A 123 6.26 -5.60 8.17
C ASN A 123 5.00 -5.74 7.32
N THR A 124 4.06 -4.81 7.44
CA THR A 124 2.82 -4.78 6.66
C THR A 124 2.55 -3.36 6.21
N GLY A 125 2.35 -3.20 4.90
CA GLY A 125 2.11 -1.93 4.27
C GLY A 125 1.03 -2.08 3.21
N LEU A 126 0.05 -1.18 3.25
CA LEU A 126 -1.06 -1.13 2.30
C LEU A 126 -1.17 0.28 1.73
N MET A 127 -1.18 0.42 0.42
CA MET A 127 -1.50 1.69 -0.23
C MET A 127 -2.41 1.45 -1.41
N LEU A 128 -3.41 2.33 -1.55
CA LEU A 128 -4.14 2.55 -2.78
C LEU A 128 -3.97 4.00 -3.21
N VAL A 129 -3.41 4.16 -4.40
CA VAL A 129 -3.06 5.46 -4.95
C VAL A 129 -3.44 5.52 -6.42
N GLU A 130 -3.93 6.68 -6.83
CA GLU A 130 -4.09 7.08 -8.23
C GLU A 130 -2.89 7.91 -8.66
N LEU A 131 -2.20 7.47 -9.71
CA LEU A 131 -1.04 8.14 -10.29
C LEU A 131 -1.36 8.62 -11.71
N THR A 132 -1.01 9.86 -12.03
CA THR A 132 -1.03 10.39 -13.40
C THR A 132 0.40 10.62 -13.87
N TYR A 133 0.70 10.28 -15.13
CA TYR A 133 1.99 10.48 -15.79
C TYR A 133 1.82 11.42 -16.99
#